data_AF-A0A4C1SLT1-F1
#
_entry.id   AF-A0A4C1SLT1-F1
#
_cell.length_a   1.000
_cell.length_b   1.000
_cell.length_c   1.000
_cell.angle_alpha   90.00
_cell.angle_beta   90.00
_cell.angle_gamma   90.00
#
_symmetry.space_group_name_H-M   'P 1'
#
loop_
_entity.id
_entity.type
_entity.pdbx_description
1 polymer ?
#
loop_
_entity_poly.entity_id
_entity_poly.type
_entity_poly.pdbx_seq_one_letter_code
_entity_poly.pdbx_strand_id
1 'polypeptide(L)'
;MSILDDLPTLGNAKENIVDAVQTPNIRDVLTNCTYIEDELIEIWGIRIYGSPWQPEFCKWAFNVPRGLPCLEKWNKIPSDIDILVTHTPPVGHGDLCCSGVRAGCVELLTTIQNV
;
A
#
# COMPACT_ATOMS: atom_id res chain seq x y z
N MET A 1 28.87 -5.89 9.42
CA MET A 1 28.14 -5.69 8.16
C MET A 1 27.42 -4.37 8.28
N SER A 2 27.58 -3.48 7.32
CA SER A 2 26.83 -2.22 7.33
C SER A 2 25.43 -2.48 6.80
N ILE A 3 24.40 -1.79 7.32
CA ILE A 3 23.00 -1.89 6.85
C ILE A 3 22.90 -1.64 5.32
N LEU A 4 23.87 -0.92 4.76
CA LEU A 4 23.99 -0.61 3.33
C LEU A 4 24.35 -1.83 2.46
N ASP A 5 24.99 -2.85 3.04
CA ASP A 5 25.38 -4.06 2.30
C ASP A 5 24.19 -5.01 2.08
N ASP A 6 23.15 -4.91 2.92
CA ASP A 6 21.97 -5.78 2.90
C ASP A 6 20.76 -5.15 2.17
N LEU A 7 20.84 -3.87 1.80
CA LEU A 7 19.75 -3.15 1.13
C LEU A 7 19.73 -3.46 -0.38
N PRO A 8 18.62 -3.96 -0.94
CA PRO A 8 18.50 -4.17 -2.38
C PRO A 8 18.59 -2.83 -3.10
N THR A 9 19.47 -2.73 -4.11
CA THR A 9 19.72 -1.46 -4.81
C THR A 9 18.54 -1.01 -5.67
N LEU A 10 17.62 -1.93 -6.02
CA LEU A 10 16.46 -1.68 -6.89
C LEU A 10 16.82 -0.95 -8.21
N GLY A 11 18.05 -1.12 -8.69
CA GLY A 11 18.56 -0.46 -9.91
C GLY A 11 19.21 0.91 -9.70
N ASN A 12 19.30 1.40 -8.46
CA ASN A 12 19.97 2.66 -8.12
C ASN A 12 21.47 2.47 -7.82
N ALA A 13 22.26 3.53 -8.01
CA ALA A 13 23.66 3.56 -7.59
C ALA A 13 23.77 3.50 -6.06
N LYS A 14 24.83 2.87 -5.53
CA LYS A 14 25.04 2.72 -4.08
C LYS A 14 25.12 4.07 -3.34
N GLU A 15 25.62 5.10 -3.99
CA GLU A 15 25.66 6.48 -3.47
C GLU A 15 24.26 6.99 -3.09
N ASN A 16 23.26 6.73 -3.93
CA ASN A 16 21.86 7.12 -3.68
C ASN A 16 21.24 6.37 -2.48
N ILE A 17 21.79 5.20 -2.12
CA ILE A 17 21.32 4.39 -0.98
C ILE A 17 21.86 4.98 0.33
N VAL A 18 23.09 5.48 0.33
CA VAL A 18 23.68 6.15 1.50
C VAL A 18 22.87 7.39 1.87
N ASP A 19 22.53 8.21 0.87
CA ASP A 19 21.71 9.41 1.07
C ASP A 19 20.29 9.07 1.55
N ALA A 20 19.68 8.00 1.00
CA ALA A 20 18.38 7.52 1.44
C ALA A 20 18.39 7.10 2.93
N VAL A 21 19.46 6.45 3.40
CA VAL A 21 19.61 6.02 4.81
C VAL A 21 19.82 7.22 5.76
N GLN A 22 20.37 8.32 5.27
CA GLN A 22 20.57 9.55 6.07
C GLN A 22 19.35 10.47 6.09
N THR A 23 18.33 10.18 5.28
CA THR A 23 17.14 11.02 5.19
C THR A 23 16.24 10.81 6.43
N PRO A 24 15.68 11.88 7.03
CA PRO A 24 14.72 11.76 8.13
C PRO A 24 13.54 10.85 7.74
N ASN A 25 13.04 10.06 8.69
CA ASN A 25 11.86 9.25 8.43
C ASN A 25 10.69 10.16 8.06
N ILE A 26 10.08 9.92 6.89
CA ILE A 26 8.99 10.74 6.41
C ILE A 26 7.81 10.78 7.40
N ARG A 27 7.60 9.70 8.17
CA ARG A 27 6.55 9.66 9.20
C ARG A 27 6.75 10.74 10.27
N ASP A 28 8.00 11.08 10.61
CA ASP A 28 8.31 12.06 11.66
C ASP A 28 7.99 13.50 11.24
N VAL A 29 7.94 13.77 9.94
CA VAL A 29 7.61 15.11 9.42
C VAL A 29 6.12 15.29 9.09
N LEU A 30 5.35 14.20 9.07
CA LEU A 30 3.89 14.20 8.86
C LEU A 30 3.16 14.64 10.14
N THR A 31 3.32 15.91 10.51
CA THR A 31 2.80 16.47 11.78
C THR A 31 1.31 16.80 11.78
N ASN A 32 0.72 16.98 10.60
CA ASN A 32 -0.68 17.41 10.42
C ASN A 32 -1.59 16.29 9.87
N CYS A 33 -1.13 15.05 9.89
CA CYS A 33 -1.95 13.90 9.52
C CYS A 33 -1.57 12.66 10.34
N THR A 34 -2.51 11.73 10.46
CA THR A 34 -2.22 10.40 10.97
C THR A 34 -1.85 9.52 9.79
N TYR A 35 -0.60 9.08 9.74
CA TYR A 35 -0.16 8.09 8.78
C TYR A 35 -0.66 6.70 9.22
N ILE A 36 -1.25 5.94 8.30
CA ILE A 36 -1.73 4.56 8.53
C ILE A 36 -1.21 3.63 7.42
N GLU A 37 -0.64 2.49 7.81
CA GLU A 37 -0.14 1.44 6.91
C GLU A 37 -0.41 0.07 7.54
N ASP A 38 -1.35 -0.68 6.96
CA ASP A 38 -1.84 -1.95 7.52
C ASP A 38 -2.31 -1.81 8.98
N GLU A 39 -2.92 -0.66 9.29
CA GLU A 39 -3.33 -0.25 10.63
C GLU A 39 -4.80 0.18 10.67
N LEU A 40 -5.46 -0.10 11.80
CA LEU A 40 -6.80 0.33 12.13
C LEU A 40 -6.73 1.50 13.12
N ILE A 41 -7.43 2.59 12.80
CA ILE A 41 -7.64 3.70 13.72
C ILE A 41 -9.12 3.93 13.96
N GLU A 42 -9.45 4.48 15.12
CA GLU A 42 -10.82 4.88 15.46
C GLU A 42 -10.85 6.36 15.77
N ILE A 43 -11.70 7.10 15.05
CA ILE A 43 -11.89 8.54 15.24
C ILE A 43 -13.39 8.79 15.40
N TRP A 44 -13.78 9.31 16.56
CA TRP A 44 -15.18 9.61 16.89
C TRP A 44 -16.13 8.41 16.70
N GLY A 45 -15.66 7.20 17.00
CA GLY A 45 -16.43 5.95 16.84
C GLY A 45 -16.46 5.40 15.41
N ILE A 46 -15.78 6.04 14.46
CA ILE A 46 -15.65 5.55 13.08
C ILE A 46 -14.34 4.78 12.94
N ARG A 47 -14.42 3.54 12.47
CA ARG A 47 -13.30 2.62 12.32
C ARG A 47 -12.76 2.66 10.90
N ILE A 48 -11.51 3.11 10.78
CA ILE A 48 -10.85 3.38 9.49
C ILE A 48 -9.62 2.48 9.38
N TYR A 49 -9.58 1.61 8.38
CA TYR A 49 -8.41 0.77 8.08
C TYR A 49 -7.70 1.27 6.82
N GLY A 50 -6.38 1.38 6.88
CA GLY A 50 -5.56 1.87 5.77
C GLY A 50 -4.52 0.86 5.31
N SER A 51 -4.38 0.67 4.00
CA SER A 51 -3.34 -0.19 3.43
C SER A 51 -2.80 0.34 2.10
N PRO A 52 -1.48 0.48 1.91
CA PRO A 52 -0.90 1.07 0.71
C PRO A 52 -0.66 0.07 -0.41
N TRP A 53 -0.85 -1.23 -0.17
CA TRP A 53 -0.53 -2.27 -1.15
C TRP A 53 -1.31 -2.09 -2.45
N GLN A 54 -0.70 -2.48 -3.54
CA GLN A 54 -1.32 -2.46 -4.85
C GLN A 54 -0.84 -3.66 -5.67
N PRO A 55 -1.70 -4.21 -6.54
CA PRO A 55 -1.24 -5.11 -7.58
C PRO A 55 -0.11 -4.48 -8.37
N GLU A 56 0.85 -5.30 -8.80
CA GLU A 56 1.95 -4.85 -9.65
C GLU A 56 1.48 -3.90 -10.76
N PHE A 57 1.94 -2.66 -10.62
CA PHE A 57 1.71 -1.57 -11.54
C PHE A 57 2.97 -0.71 -11.59
N CYS A 58 3.56 -0.62 -12.79
CA CYS A 58 4.87 0.00 -13.00
C CYS A 58 5.94 -0.59 -12.03
N LYS A 59 7.01 0.15 -11.74
CA LYS A 59 8.08 -0.24 -10.78
C LYS A 59 8.06 0.70 -9.56
N TRP A 60 6.90 0.83 -8.94
CA TRP A 60 6.66 1.71 -7.79
C TRP A 60 6.72 0.94 -6.46
N ALA A 61 6.65 1.69 -5.35
CA ALA A 61 6.56 1.12 -4.01
C ALA A 61 5.25 0.34 -3.81
N PHE A 62 5.23 -0.55 -2.80
CA PHE A 62 4.05 -1.31 -2.38
C PHE A 62 3.39 -2.19 -3.46
N ASN A 63 4.15 -2.55 -4.50
CA ASN A 63 3.72 -3.50 -5.52
C ASN A 63 3.79 -4.94 -5.00
N VAL A 64 2.69 -5.67 -5.15
CA VAL A 64 2.57 -7.10 -4.88
C VAL A 64 2.02 -7.82 -6.12
N PRO A 65 2.49 -9.05 -6.43
CA PRO A 65 1.94 -9.80 -7.54
C PRO A 65 0.44 -10.05 -7.38
N ARG A 66 -0.31 -10.00 -8.49
CA ARG A 66 -1.75 -10.31 -8.52
C ARG A 66 -2.04 -11.73 -8.05
N GLY A 67 -3.26 -11.95 -7.56
CA GLY A 67 -3.70 -13.25 -7.06
C GLY A 67 -3.41 -13.41 -5.57
N LEU A 68 -2.85 -14.56 -5.18
CA LEU A 68 -2.66 -14.94 -3.78
C LEU A 68 -1.89 -13.88 -2.95
N PRO A 69 -0.79 -13.26 -3.43
CA PRO A 69 -0.07 -12.27 -2.63
C PRO A 69 -0.89 -11.01 -2.32
N CYS A 70 -1.73 -10.56 -3.27
CA CYS A 70 -2.72 -9.51 -3.00
C CYS A 70 -3.72 -9.96 -1.93
N LEU A 71 -4.30 -11.16 -2.11
CA LEU A 71 -5.30 -11.69 -1.19
C LEU A 71 -4.77 -11.81 0.25
N GLU A 72 -3.50 -12.21 0.43
CA GLU A 72 -2.85 -12.28 1.74
C GLU A 72 -2.77 -10.91 2.45
N LYS A 73 -2.67 -9.81 1.68
CA LYS A 73 -2.75 -8.45 2.24
C LYS A 73 -4.19 -8.11 2.63
N TRP A 74 -5.15 -8.40 1.74
CA TRP A 74 -6.55 -8.05 1.96
C TRP A 74 -7.21 -8.88 3.06
N ASN A 75 -6.77 -10.10 3.30
CA ASN A 75 -7.24 -10.93 4.41
C ASN A 75 -6.87 -10.39 5.80
N LYS A 76 -6.00 -9.38 5.89
CA LYS A 76 -5.68 -8.70 7.15
C LYS A 76 -6.67 -7.60 7.51
N ILE A 77 -7.53 -7.19 6.57
CA ILE A 77 -8.55 -6.17 6.79
C ILE A 77 -9.54 -6.72 7.84
N PRO A 78 -9.76 -6.02 8.97
CA PRO A 78 -10.77 -6.41 9.95
C PRO A 78 -12.18 -6.36 9.35
N SER A 79 -13.07 -7.27 9.75
CA SER A 79 -14.45 -7.34 9.24
C SER A 79 -15.36 -6.22 9.77
N ASP A 80 -14.94 -5.52 10.80
CA ASP A 80 -15.71 -4.55 11.56
C ASP A 80 -15.18 -3.12 11.37
N ILE A 81 -15.06 -2.70 10.10
CA ILE A 81 -14.62 -1.36 9.72
C ILE A 81 -15.73 -0.60 8.99
N ASP A 82 -15.75 0.71 9.16
CA ASP A 82 -16.70 1.60 8.47
C ASP A 82 -16.09 2.13 7.17
N ILE A 83 -14.78 2.39 7.16
CA ILE A 83 -14.07 3.00 6.05
C ILE A 83 -12.79 2.22 5.75
N LEU A 84 -12.63 1.84 4.49
CA LEU A 84 -11.41 1.24 3.95
C LEU A 84 -10.68 2.26 3.06
N VAL A 85 -9.43 2.56 3.38
CA VAL A 85 -8.55 3.44 2.59
C VAL A 85 -7.47 2.59 1.92
N THR A 86 -7.46 2.58 0.59
CA THR A 86 -6.49 1.83 -0.21
C THR A 86 -5.94 2.70 -1.33
N HIS A 87 -4.68 2.45 -1.73
CA HIS A 87 -4.14 3.11 -2.92
C HIS A 87 -4.75 2.53 -4.20
N THR A 88 -4.86 1.20 -4.28
CA THR A 88 -5.43 0.53 -5.45
C THR A 88 -6.95 0.55 -5.42
N PRO A 89 -7.63 0.89 -6.53
CA PRO A 89 -9.07 0.69 -6.63
C PRO A 89 -9.41 -0.81 -6.72
N PRO A 90 -10.60 -1.24 -6.24
CA PRO A 90 -11.14 -2.54 -6.60
C PRO A 90 -11.51 -2.57 -8.09
N VAL A 91 -11.45 -3.75 -8.71
CA VAL A 91 -11.79 -3.90 -10.12
C VAL A 91 -13.20 -3.37 -10.43
N GLY A 92 -13.36 -2.68 -11.55
CA GLY A 92 -14.64 -2.11 -11.98
C GLY A 92 -14.99 -0.74 -11.41
N HIS A 93 -14.29 -0.25 -10.39
CA HIS A 93 -14.62 0.99 -9.68
C HIS A 93 -13.47 2.00 -9.76
N GLY A 94 -13.57 3.01 -10.63
CA GLY A 94 -12.53 4.04 -10.76
C GLY A 94 -11.17 3.52 -11.27
N ASP A 95 -11.14 2.32 -11.84
CA ASP A 95 -9.92 1.59 -12.18
C ASP A 95 -9.54 1.63 -13.68
N LEU A 96 -10.35 2.30 -14.51
CA LEU A 96 -10.12 2.41 -15.94
C LEU A 96 -9.03 3.45 -16.22
N CYS A 97 -7.89 2.99 -16.72
CA CYS A 97 -6.78 3.86 -17.10
C CYS A 97 -7.01 4.49 -18.47
N CYS A 98 -6.28 5.56 -18.78
CA CYS A 98 -6.29 6.21 -20.10
C CYS A 98 -5.83 5.28 -21.25
N SER A 99 -5.14 4.18 -20.93
CA SER A 99 -4.77 3.12 -21.87
C SER A 99 -5.95 2.21 -22.28
N GLY A 100 -7.12 2.35 -21.65
CA GLY A 100 -8.27 1.46 -21.83
C GLY A 100 -8.19 0.17 -21.01
N VAL A 101 -7.13 -0.04 -20.24
CA VAL A 101 -6.94 -1.21 -19.37
C VAL A 101 -7.42 -0.91 -17.96
N ARG A 102 -8.06 -1.89 -17.33
CA ARG A 102 -8.43 -1.85 -15.92
C ARG A 102 -7.27 -2.26 -15.03
N ALA A 103 -6.86 -1.37 -14.12
CA ALA A 103 -5.76 -1.62 -13.20
C ALA A 103 -6.22 -2.14 -11.82
N GLY A 104 -7.53 -2.21 -11.58
CA GLY A 104 -8.09 -2.53 -10.27
C GLY A 104 -7.77 -3.95 -9.81
N CYS A 105 -7.85 -4.19 -8.51
CA CYS A 105 -7.59 -5.49 -7.91
C CYS A 105 -8.87 -6.32 -7.82
N VAL A 106 -8.82 -7.55 -8.33
CA VAL A 106 -9.94 -8.50 -8.25
C VAL A 106 -10.11 -8.98 -6.81
N GLU A 107 -9.00 -9.34 -6.16
CA GLU A 107 -9.02 -9.85 -4.78
C GLU A 107 -9.55 -8.80 -3.81
N LEU A 108 -9.22 -7.52 -4.01
CA LEU A 108 -9.75 -6.42 -3.18
C LEU A 108 -11.28 -6.30 -3.32
N LEU A 109 -11.81 -6.38 -4.55
CA LEU A 109 -13.26 -6.35 -4.75
C LEU A 109 -13.93 -7.53 -4.04
N THR A 110 -13.37 -8.73 -4.16
CA THR A 110 -13.88 -9.92 -3.48
C THR A 110 -13.86 -9.76 -1.97
N THR A 111 -12.78 -9.23 -1.38
CA THR A 111 -12.72 -8.97 0.06
C THR A 111 -13.79 -7.97 0.50
N ILE A 112 -13.96 -6.85 -0.20
CA ILE A 112 -14.96 -5.82 0.13
C ILE A 112 -16.39 -6.37 0.05
N GLN A 113 -16.68 -7.25 -0.91
CA GLN A 113 -18.02 -7.81 -1.12
C GLN A 113 -18.37 -8.96 -0.16
N ASN A 114 -17.37 -9.54 0.51
CA ASN A 114 -17.56 -10.66 1.44
C ASN A 114 -17.67 -10.22 2.91
N VAL A 115 -17.62 -8.90 3.18
CA VAL A 115 -17.85 -8.32 4.52
C VAL A 115 -19.33 -8.13 4.77
#